data_AF-A0A6A6TRK5-F1
#
_entry.id   AF-A0A6A6TRK5-F1
#
_cell.length_a   1.000
_cell.length_b   1.000
_cell.length_c   1.000
_cell.angle_alpha   90.00
_cell.angle_beta   90.00
_cell.angle_gamma   90.00
#
_symmetry.space_group_name_H-M   'P 1'
#
loop_
_entity.id
_entity.type
_entity.pdbx_description
1 polymer ?
#
loop_
_entity_poly.entity_id
_entity_poly.type
_entity_poly.pdbx_seq_one_letter_code
_entity_poly.pdbx_strand_id
1 'polypeptide(L)'
;MASYSPIFLFAFISTTILQTVHAESAPGSIVCRFEANSPSAVNYYTCTALANQFAITVDKFFELNPTVDKDCSTIKPNTKYCVAGYIQPIISTDGLCGPQHNNASCLGTDKQCCSAKIWKCGDQLQDCQAGTCYDGACLGFPSEYSMDGKCGFQNRNLLCGGKWGDCCSKEGKCGTGQDFCSDETCQSGNCTLTIPSEPTFPFPTITTTLATAPTSTTTPSGVSSDGTCGGANKYQCKGTTYGDCCSSSGYCGSTTAYCGVGCQANFGKCSAAKRFPPTLMEKYTSETSK
;
A
#
# COMPACT_ATOMS: atom_id res chain seq x y z
N MET A 1 32.57 -71.91 -40.18
CA MET A 1 33.60 -71.26 -39.35
C MET A 1 33.88 -69.88 -39.96
N ALA A 2 33.75 -68.83 -39.14
CA ALA A 2 34.06 -67.39 -39.38
C ALA A 2 33.21 -66.61 -40.43
N SER A 3 32.88 -65.32 -40.34
CA SER A 3 32.88 -64.29 -39.26
C SER A 3 32.27 -62.97 -39.81
N TYR A 4 31.30 -62.39 -39.08
CA TYR A 4 31.02 -60.95 -38.76
C TYR A 4 30.75 -59.81 -39.80
N SER A 5 29.51 -59.27 -39.72
CA SER A 5 29.04 -57.85 -39.51
C SER A 5 29.30 -56.73 -40.56
N PRO A 6 28.57 -55.57 -40.56
CA PRO A 6 27.70 -55.00 -39.52
C PRO A 6 26.34 -54.36 -39.94
N ILE A 7 25.60 -53.99 -38.88
CA ILE A 7 24.28 -53.37 -38.75
C ILE A 7 24.28 -51.89 -39.22
N PHE A 8 23.28 -51.49 -40.00
CA PHE A 8 23.01 -50.09 -40.36
C PHE A 8 22.06 -49.42 -39.36
N LEU A 9 22.54 -48.33 -38.76
CA LEU A 9 21.87 -47.46 -37.80
C LEU A 9 21.03 -46.41 -38.56
N PHE A 10 19.72 -46.32 -38.28
CA PHE A 10 18.88 -45.22 -38.76
C PHE A 10 19.04 -44.00 -37.84
N ALA A 11 19.47 -42.88 -38.41
CA ALA A 11 19.56 -41.59 -37.75
C ALA A 11 18.16 -40.95 -37.61
N PHE A 12 17.69 -40.79 -36.37
CA PHE A 12 16.60 -39.86 -36.05
C PHE A 12 17.21 -38.53 -35.59
N ILE A 13 17.03 -37.50 -36.41
CA ILE A 13 17.40 -36.12 -36.10
C ILE A 13 16.35 -35.61 -35.11
N SER A 14 16.66 -35.66 -33.81
CA SER A 14 15.85 -35.03 -32.77
C SER A 14 16.18 -33.54 -32.76
N THR A 15 15.28 -32.71 -33.29
CA THR A 15 15.32 -31.26 -33.08
C THR A 15 14.97 -30.96 -31.62
N THR A 16 15.98 -30.94 -30.75
CA THR A 16 15.89 -30.34 -29.43
C THR A 16 15.66 -28.84 -29.60
N ILE A 17 14.40 -28.43 -29.49
CA ILE A 17 14.05 -27.05 -29.22
C ILE A 17 14.71 -26.70 -27.89
N LEU A 18 15.67 -25.78 -27.92
CA LEU A 18 16.28 -25.16 -26.75
C LEU A 18 15.22 -24.28 -26.09
N GLN A 19 14.23 -24.89 -25.43
CA GLN A 19 13.45 -24.19 -24.43
C GLN A 19 14.40 -23.93 -23.26
N THR A 20 14.86 -22.68 -23.15
CA THR A 20 15.37 -22.13 -21.90
C THR A 20 14.23 -22.22 -20.89
N VAL A 21 14.10 -23.39 -20.25
CA VAL A 21 13.38 -23.56 -19.02
C VAL A 21 14.01 -22.58 -18.04
N HIS A 22 13.37 -21.43 -17.82
CA HIS A 22 13.56 -20.69 -16.59
C HIS A 22 13.15 -21.69 -15.51
N ALA A 23 14.13 -22.29 -14.84
CA ALA A 23 13.87 -23.05 -13.64
C ALA A 23 13.23 -22.07 -12.66
N GLU A 24 11.91 -22.15 -12.52
CA GLU A 24 11.17 -21.32 -11.59
C GLU A 24 11.67 -21.72 -10.20
N SER A 25 12.40 -20.80 -9.57
CA SER A 25 13.03 -21.01 -8.28
C SER A 25 11.97 -21.47 -7.28
N ALA A 26 12.23 -22.55 -6.55
CA ALA A 26 11.25 -23.10 -5.62
C ALA A 26 10.86 -22.07 -4.55
N PRO A 27 9.60 -22.04 -4.11
CA PRO A 27 9.19 -21.34 -2.89
C PRO A 27 10.19 -21.48 -1.74
N GLY A 28 10.55 -20.36 -1.11
CA GLY A 28 11.51 -20.32 0.00
C GLY A 28 12.99 -20.41 -0.43
N SER A 29 13.29 -20.62 -1.71
CA SER A 29 14.68 -20.57 -2.21
C SER A 29 15.17 -19.12 -2.31
N ILE A 30 16.48 -18.93 -2.14
CA ILE A 30 17.11 -17.62 -2.25
C ILE A 30 17.39 -17.34 -3.72
N VAL A 31 16.75 -16.32 -4.27
CA VAL A 31 17.05 -15.78 -5.58
C VAL A 31 18.09 -14.68 -5.40
N CYS A 32 19.36 -15.05 -5.60
CA CYS A 32 20.44 -14.08 -5.55
C CYS A 32 20.57 -13.34 -6.88
N ARG A 33 20.45 -12.00 -6.84
CA ARG A 33 20.64 -11.12 -8.00
C ARG A 33 22.05 -10.58 -8.09
N PHE A 34 22.73 -10.42 -6.96
CA PHE A 34 24.10 -9.93 -6.92
C PHE A 34 24.87 -10.55 -5.75
N GLU A 35 26.06 -11.03 -6.08
CA GLU A 35 27.01 -11.63 -5.13
C GLU A 35 28.19 -10.69 -4.92
N ALA A 36 28.68 -10.61 -3.69
CA ALA A 36 29.92 -9.92 -3.36
C ALA A 36 30.89 -10.85 -2.64
N ASN A 37 32.18 -10.67 -2.89
CA ASN A 37 33.23 -11.42 -2.20
C ASN A 37 33.51 -10.80 -0.83
N SER A 38 33.63 -11.64 0.18
CA SER A 38 34.25 -11.26 1.45
C SER A 38 35.73 -10.92 1.26
N PRO A 39 36.31 -10.06 2.11
CA PRO A 39 37.74 -9.77 2.09
C PRO A 39 38.59 -11.00 2.43
N SER A 40 39.90 -10.90 2.18
CA SER A 40 40.86 -11.97 2.48
C SER A 40 41.08 -12.21 3.98
N ALA A 41 40.80 -11.20 4.81
CA ALA A 41 40.78 -11.31 6.27
C ALA A 41 39.37 -11.04 6.76
N VAL A 42 38.80 -12.00 7.49
CA VAL A 42 37.44 -11.92 8.04
C VAL A 42 37.46 -12.01 9.55
N ASN A 43 36.51 -11.34 10.17
CA ASN A 43 36.19 -11.41 11.59
C ASN A 43 34.67 -11.24 11.79
N TYR A 44 34.20 -11.23 13.03
CA TYR A 44 32.78 -11.14 13.36
C TYR A 44 32.08 -9.86 12.85
N TYR A 45 32.82 -8.79 12.52
CA TYR A 45 32.25 -7.56 11.93
C TYR A 45 32.04 -7.65 10.41
N THR A 46 32.59 -8.66 9.74
CA THR A 46 32.60 -8.75 8.26
C THR A 46 31.20 -8.77 7.67
N CYS A 47 30.25 -9.48 8.28
CA CYS A 47 28.87 -9.55 7.82
C CYS A 47 28.20 -8.16 7.86
N THR A 48 28.37 -7.42 8.96
CA THR A 48 27.86 -6.05 9.09
C THR A 48 28.54 -5.10 8.11
N ALA A 49 29.85 -5.25 7.88
CA ALA A 49 30.58 -4.43 6.92
C ALA A 49 30.09 -4.65 5.48
N LEU A 50 29.88 -5.90 5.07
CA LEU A 50 29.29 -6.24 3.77
C LEU A 50 27.84 -5.72 3.67
N ALA A 51 27.02 -5.93 4.69
CA ALA A 51 25.64 -5.45 4.71
C ALA A 51 25.57 -3.92 4.51
N ASN A 52 26.37 -3.17 5.27
CA ASN A 52 26.47 -1.71 5.15
C ASN A 52 26.99 -1.26 3.78
N GLN A 53 27.99 -1.95 3.22
CA GLN A 53 28.55 -1.63 1.90
C GLN A 53 27.50 -1.70 0.79
N PHE A 54 26.56 -2.65 0.89
CA PHE A 54 25.49 -2.84 -0.08
C PHE A 54 24.14 -2.27 0.37
N ALA A 55 24.14 -1.44 1.41
CA ALA A 55 22.96 -0.76 1.95
C ALA A 55 21.79 -1.71 2.29
N ILE A 56 22.11 -2.90 2.81
CA ILE A 56 21.13 -3.84 3.39
C ILE A 56 21.34 -3.95 4.91
N THR A 57 20.31 -4.39 5.64
CA THR A 57 20.47 -4.69 7.06
C THR A 57 21.27 -5.96 7.26
N VAL A 58 21.97 -6.08 8.39
CA VAL A 58 22.72 -7.32 8.71
C VAL A 58 21.78 -8.53 8.85
N ASP A 59 20.57 -8.33 9.36
CA ASP A 59 19.53 -9.36 9.38
C ASP A 59 19.18 -9.83 7.97
N LYS A 60 19.05 -8.89 7.01
CA LYS A 60 18.80 -9.24 5.61
C LYS A 60 19.96 -10.01 4.99
N PHE A 61 21.20 -9.69 5.35
CA PHE A 61 22.36 -10.45 4.92
C PHE A 61 22.28 -11.92 5.39
N PHE A 62 21.92 -12.16 6.65
CA PHE A 62 21.76 -13.53 7.16
C PHE A 62 20.59 -14.27 6.52
N GLU A 63 19.47 -13.61 6.25
CA GLU A 63 18.36 -14.20 5.49
C GLU A 63 18.78 -14.67 4.09
N LEU A 64 19.61 -13.89 3.40
CA LEU A 64 20.10 -14.21 2.06
C LEU A 64 21.26 -15.22 2.06
N ASN A 65 21.85 -15.51 3.22
CA ASN A 65 23.01 -16.38 3.38
C ASN A 65 22.85 -17.30 4.60
N PRO A 66 21.88 -18.22 4.60
CA PRO A 66 21.47 -19.01 5.78
C PRO A 66 22.54 -19.98 6.28
N THR A 67 23.61 -20.20 5.53
CA THR A 67 24.77 -20.99 5.96
C THR A 67 25.74 -20.19 6.83
N VAL A 68 25.54 -18.87 6.96
CA VAL A 68 26.33 -17.99 7.85
C VAL A 68 25.53 -17.78 9.12
N ASP A 69 26.12 -18.13 10.25
CA ASP A 69 25.51 -17.96 11.56
C ASP A 69 25.30 -16.48 11.89
N LYS A 70 24.29 -16.17 12.71
CA LYS A 70 23.93 -14.79 13.05
C LYS A 70 25.01 -14.03 13.83
N ASP A 71 25.97 -14.74 14.42
CA ASP A 71 27.15 -14.16 15.07
C ASP A 71 28.33 -13.94 14.09
N CYS A 72 28.11 -14.24 12.80
CA CYS A 72 29.08 -14.15 11.71
C CYS A 72 30.31 -15.08 11.88
N SER A 73 30.24 -16.09 12.76
CA SER A 73 31.38 -16.96 13.05
C SER A 73 31.77 -17.89 11.89
N THR A 74 30.83 -18.27 11.03
CA THR A 74 31.04 -19.18 9.89
C THR A 74 31.37 -18.48 8.57
N ILE A 75 31.55 -17.15 8.57
CA ILE A 75 31.97 -16.43 7.38
C ILE A 75 33.38 -16.87 6.94
N LYS A 76 33.57 -17.03 5.63
CA LYS A 76 34.83 -17.48 5.03
C LYS A 76 35.48 -16.35 4.25
N PRO A 77 36.82 -16.23 4.22
CA PRO A 77 37.51 -15.25 3.40
C PRO A 77 37.38 -15.55 1.91
N ASN A 78 37.46 -14.52 1.06
CA ASN A 78 37.38 -14.61 -0.41
C ASN A 78 36.19 -15.43 -0.94
N THR A 79 35.09 -15.47 -0.18
CA THR A 79 33.91 -16.28 -0.48
C THR A 79 32.77 -15.38 -0.93
N LYS A 80 31.99 -15.83 -1.89
CA LYS A 80 30.85 -15.08 -2.41
C LYS A 80 29.65 -15.21 -1.47
N TYR A 81 29.00 -14.07 -1.22
CA TYR A 81 27.77 -13.99 -0.45
C TYR A 81 26.75 -13.15 -1.19
N CYS A 82 25.49 -13.52 -1.06
CA CYS A 82 24.40 -12.78 -1.67
C CYS A 82 24.16 -11.47 -0.93
N VAL A 83 24.28 -10.34 -1.64
CA VAL A 83 24.11 -8.99 -1.06
C VAL A 83 23.00 -8.19 -1.74
N ALA A 84 22.45 -8.72 -2.85
CA ALA A 84 21.17 -8.27 -3.38
C ALA A 84 20.39 -9.48 -3.87
N GLY A 85 19.17 -9.64 -3.37
CA GLY A 85 18.33 -10.79 -3.68
C GLY A 85 17.07 -10.78 -2.85
N TYR A 86 16.27 -11.83 -2.99
CA TYR A 86 15.06 -12.05 -2.20
C TYR A 86 14.84 -13.54 -2.01
N ILE A 87 14.10 -13.88 -0.97
CA ILE A 87 13.58 -15.24 -0.79
C ILE A 87 12.36 -15.32 -1.69
N GLN A 88 12.34 -16.30 -2.60
CA GLN A 88 11.18 -16.54 -3.46
C GLN A 88 9.96 -16.76 -2.55
N PRO A 89 8.93 -15.91 -2.63
CA PRO A 89 7.73 -16.11 -1.83
C PRO A 89 7.08 -17.43 -2.21
N ILE A 90 6.41 -18.07 -1.24
CA ILE A 90 5.56 -19.22 -1.55
C ILE A 90 4.42 -18.72 -2.41
N ILE A 91 4.24 -19.28 -3.61
CA ILE A 91 3.11 -18.91 -4.48
C ILE A 91 1.94 -19.82 -4.13
N SER A 92 0.75 -19.23 -3.93
CA SER A 92 -0.47 -19.96 -3.62
C SER A 92 -0.86 -20.88 -4.78
N THR A 93 -1.13 -22.14 -4.47
CA THR A 93 -1.59 -23.14 -5.46
C THR A 93 -3.03 -23.59 -5.22
N ASP A 94 -3.58 -23.29 -4.05
CA ASP A 94 -4.93 -23.65 -3.61
C ASP A 94 -5.85 -22.43 -3.45
N GLY A 95 -5.35 -21.24 -3.78
CA GLY A 95 -6.06 -19.97 -3.64
C GLY A 95 -6.10 -19.44 -2.21
N LEU A 96 -5.35 -20.04 -1.27
CA LEU A 96 -5.19 -19.56 0.11
C LEU A 96 -3.90 -18.77 0.28
N CYS A 97 -3.89 -17.74 1.12
CA CYS A 97 -2.78 -16.80 1.17
C CYS A 97 -2.57 -16.13 2.53
N GLY A 98 -1.40 -15.52 2.71
CA GLY A 98 -1.05 -14.76 3.91
C GLY A 98 -0.56 -15.60 5.08
N PRO A 99 -0.46 -15.04 6.30
CA PRO A 99 0.23 -15.65 7.44
C PRO A 99 -0.37 -16.97 7.90
N GLN A 100 -1.67 -17.18 7.69
CA GLN A 100 -2.36 -18.43 8.04
C GLN A 100 -1.96 -19.58 7.10
N HIS A 101 -1.36 -19.27 5.97
CA HIS A 101 -1.00 -20.20 4.91
C HIS A 101 0.49 -20.07 4.55
N ASN A 102 1.34 -20.07 5.59
CA ASN A 102 2.81 -19.97 5.46
C ASN A 102 3.28 -18.73 4.69
N ASN A 103 2.57 -17.60 4.80
CA ASN A 103 2.83 -16.39 4.01
C ASN A 103 2.81 -16.65 2.49
N ALA A 104 1.95 -17.57 2.02
CA ALA A 104 1.74 -17.75 0.58
C ALA A 104 1.23 -16.44 -0.06
N SER A 105 1.83 -16.08 -1.19
CA SER A 105 1.51 -14.93 -2.01
C SER A 105 0.62 -15.35 -3.17
N CYS A 106 -0.28 -14.45 -3.55
CA CYS A 106 -1.14 -14.60 -4.71
C CYS A 106 -0.51 -14.02 -5.98
N LEU A 107 0.60 -13.27 -5.84
CA LEU A 107 1.27 -12.60 -6.94
C LEU A 107 1.82 -13.63 -7.93
N GLY A 108 1.44 -13.53 -9.20
CA GLY A 108 1.82 -14.49 -10.24
C GLY A 108 0.86 -15.65 -10.48
N THR A 109 -0.26 -15.74 -9.74
CA THR A 109 -1.34 -16.71 -10.01
C THR A 109 -2.41 -16.15 -10.96
N ASP A 110 -3.54 -16.82 -11.18
CA ASP A 110 -4.68 -16.23 -11.89
C ASP A 110 -5.41 -15.16 -11.07
N LYS A 111 -5.19 -15.12 -9.75
CA LYS A 111 -5.74 -14.19 -8.76
C LYS A 111 -4.63 -13.44 -8.03
N GLN A 112 -4.43 -12.16 -8.30
CA GLN A 112 -3.20 -11.47 -7.94
C GLN A 112 -3.18 -10.88 -6.53
N CYS A 113 -4.32 -10.71 -5.85
CA CYS A 113 -4.39 -10.06 -4.54
C CYS A 113 -4.65 -11.06 -3.43
N CYS A 114 -3.93 -10.96 -2.32
CA CYS A 114 -4.25 -11.70 -1.10
C CYS A 114 -5.20 -10.89 -0.22
N SER A 115 -6.45 -11.33 -0.10
CA SER A 115 -7.44 -10.69 0.77
C SER A 115 -7.16 -10.98 2.23
N ALA A 116 -6.80 -9.97 3.01
CA ALA A 116 -6.50 -10.10 4.43
C ALA A 116 -7.72 -10.36 5.32
N LYS A 117 -8.93 -10.24 4.76
CA LYS A 117 -10.20 -10.49 5.45
C LYS A 117 -10.56 -11.97 5.48
N ILE A 118 -10.30 -12.67 4.37
CA ILE A 118 -10.72 -14.07 4.17
C ILE A 118 -9.55 -15.01 3.86
N TRP A 119 -8.32 -14.47 3.76
CA TRP A 119 -7.08 -15.19 3.47
C TRP A 119 -7.13 -16.02 2.19
N LYS A 120 -7.79 -15.45 1.16
CA LYS A 120 -7.94 -16.03 -0.17
C LYS A 120 -7.42 -15.11 -1.23
N CYS A 121 -6.90 -15.71 -2.30
CA CYS A 121 -6.55 -14.99 -3.51
C CYS A 121 -7.81 -14.50 -4.23
N GLY A 122 -7.78 -13.25 -4.67
CA GLY A 122 -8.84 -12.61 -5.44
C GLY A 122 -8.29 -11.52 -6.34
N ASP A 123 -9.16 -11.00 -7.22
CA ASP A 123 -8.87 -9.82 -8.07
C ASP A 123 -9.95 -8.74 -7.92
N GLN A 124 -10.96 -9.00 -7.09
CA GLN A 124 -12.05 -8.05 -6.95
C GLN A 124 -11.57 -6.84 -6.18
N LEU A 125 -12.15 -5.67 -6.47
CA LEU A 125 -11.83 -4.42 -5.79
C LEU A 125 -11.86 -4.58 -4.27
N GLN A 126 -12.80 -5.36 -3.75
CA GLN A 126 -12.91 -5.62 -2.32
C GLN A 126 -11.72 -6.38 -1.71
N ASP A 127 -11.06 -7.25 -2.49
CA ASP A 127 -9.93 -8.07 -2.07
C ASP A 127 -8.61 -7.31 -2.23
N CYS A 128 -8.54 -6.46 -3.26
CA CYS A 128 -7.33 -5.72 -3.60
C CYS A 128 -7.25 -4.33 -2.98
N GLN A 129 -8.35 -3.71 -2.54
CA GLN A 129 -8.34 -2.34 -2.03
C GLN A 129 -7.44 -2.14 -0.81
N ALA A 130 -6.93 -0.91 -0.67
CA ALA A 130 -6.14 -0.45 0.46
C ALA A 130 -6.77 -0.89 1.79
N GLY A 131 -5.92 -1.45 2.65
CA GLY A 131 -6.31 -1.97 3.95
C GLY A 131 -7.00 -3.34 3.95
N THR A 132 -7.52 -3.84 2.81
CA THR A 132 -8.00 -5.22 2.72
C THR A 132 -6.97 -6.13 2.10
N CYS A 133 -6.19 -5.64 1.13
CA CYS A 133 -5.12 -6.42 0.52
C CYS A 133 -3.92 -6.54 1.45
N TYR A 134 -3.49 -7.77 1.71
CA TYR A 134 -2.32 -8.09 2.52
C TYR A 134 -1.03 -8.10 1.70
N ASP A 135 -1.10 -8.72 0.52
CA ASP A 135 0.05 -8.97 -0.36
C ASP A 135 -0.44 -9.14 -1.80
N GLY A 136 0.47 -9.07 -2.77
CA GLY A 136 0.19 -9.19 -4.19
C GLY A 136 -0.12 -7.87 -4.87
N ALA A 137 -0.98 -7.89 -5.90
CA ALA A 137 -1.30 -6.71 -6.72
C ALA A 137 -2.34 -5.79 -6.05
N CYS A 138 -2.04 -5.31 -4.84
CA CYS A 138 -2.93 -4.44 -4.08
C CYS A 138 -3.24 -3.12 -4.83
N LEU A 139 -4.48 -2.66 -4.71
CA LEU A 139 -4.99 -1.38 -5.20
C LEU A 139 -4.82 -0.30 -4.13
N GLY A 140 -4.23 0.83 -4.53
CA GLY A 140 -3.68 1.84 -3.62
C GLY A 140 -2.16 1.66 -3.55
N PHE A 141 -1.41 2.76 -3.59
CA PHE A 141 0.05 2.66 -3.64
C PHE A 141 0.55 2.00 -2.34
N PRO A 142 1.36 0.91 -2.40
CA PRO A 142 1.95 0.28 -1.22
C PRO A 142 2.92 1.22 -0.45
N SER A 143 3.22 2.38 -1.02
CA SER A 143 3.92 3.48 -0.36
C SER A 143 3.03 4.46 0.40
N GLU A 144 1.70 4.36 0.26
CA GLU A 144 0.73 5.27 0.87
C GLU A 144 -0.05 4.62 2.00
N TYR A 145 -0.26 3.30 1.99
CA TYR A 145 -1.05 2.59 3.00
C TYR A 145 -0.26 1.51 3.72
N SER A 146 -0.55 1.33 5.00
CA SER A 146 0.09 0.33 5.84
C SER A 146 -0.28 -1.10 5.43
N MET A 147 0.75 -1.94 5.29
CA MET A 147 0.61 -3.36 4.97
C MET A 147 0.90 -4.26 6.17
N ASP A 148 1.58 -3.74 7.20
CA ASP A 148 1.98 -4.46 8.41
C ASP A 148 1.38 -3.87 9.70
N GLY A 149 0.44 -2.93 9.57
CA GLY A 149 -0.18 -2.26 10.70
C GLY A 149 0.65 -1.11 11.28
N LYS A 150 1.78 -0.73 10.65
CA LYS A 150 2.53 0.47 11.01
C LYS A 150 2.16 1.65 10.10
N CYS A 151 1.85 2.79 10.69
CA CYS A 151 1.51 4.00 9.95
C CYS A 151 2.23 5.23 10.52
N GLY A 152 2.05 6.39 9.87
CA GLY A 152 2.48 7.66 10.43
C GLY A 152 3.84 8.17 10.00
N PHE A 153 4.23 9.33 10.53
CA PHE A 153 5.53 9.97 10.24
C PHE A 153 6.73 9.08 10.59
N GLN A 154 6.57 8.20 11.57
CA GLN A 154 7.53 7.18 11.99
C GLN A 154 7.76 6.14 10.89
N ASN A 155 6.74 5.90 10.06
CA ASN A 155 6.69 4.85 9.04
C ASN A 155 6.38 5.47 7.68
N ARG A 156 7.21 6.43 7.24
CA ARG A 156 7.14 7.05 5.89
C ARG A 156 5.80 7.73 5.56
N ASN A 157 5.06 8.19 6.56
CA ASN A 157 3.71 8.76 6.43
C ASN A 157 2.67 7.79 5.84
N LEU A 158 2.86 6.48 6.03
CA LEU A 158 1.86 5.49 5.64
C LEU A 158 0.53 5.78 6.35
N LEU A 159 -0.57 5.67 5.62
CA LEU A 159 -1.94 5.79 6.11
C LEU A 159 -2.45 4.43 6.58
N CYS A 160 -3.36 4.44 7.55
CA CYS A 160 -4.00 3.22 8.03
C CYS A 160 -5.31 3.01 7.25
N GLY A 161 -5.74 1.75 7.12
CA GLY A 161 -7.03 1.43 6.52
C GLY A 161 -7.35 -0.06 6.58
N GLY A 162 -8.63 -0.38 6.36
CA GLY A 162 -9.15 -1.74 6.27
C GLY A 162 -8.92 -2.56 7.55
N LYS A 163 -8.32 -3.75 7.46
CA LYS A 163 -8.15 -4.64 8.63
C LYS A 163 -7.25 -4.05 9.72
N TRP A 164 -6.41 -3.10 9.36
CA TRP A 164 -5.50 -2.44 10.28
C TRP A 164 -6.20 -1.32 11.06
N GLY A 165 -7.39 -0.90 10.63
CA GLY A 165 -8.13 0.21 11.23
C GLY A 165 -7.80 1.55 10.61
N ASP A 166 -8.68 2.52 10.85
CA ASP A 166 -8.71 3.79 10.10
C ASP A 166 -7.95 4.93 10.80
N CYS A 167 -7.34 4.65 11.96
CA CYS A 167 -6.62 5.64 12.77
C CYS A 167 -5.16 5.23 12.94
N CYS A 168 -4.27 6.22 12.80
CA CYS A 168 -2.86 6.09 13.16
C CYS A 168 -2.68 6.60 14.56
N SER A 169 -2.21 5.74 15.47
CA SER A 169 -1.77 6.22 16.77
C SER A 169 -0.46 7.02 16.66
N LYS A 170 -0.15 7.81 17.68
CA LYS A 170 1.12 8.52 17.89
C LYS A 170 2.31 7.57 18.09
N GLU A 171 2.05 6.29 18.35
CA GLU A 171 3.07 5.22 18.32
C GLU A 171 3.35 4.71 16.90
N GLY A 172 2.62 5.20 15.89
CA GLY A 172 2.75 4.75 14.52
C GLY A 172 2.11 3.39 14.26
N LYS A 173 1.03 3.05 14.96
CA LYS A 173 0.26 1.82 14.74
C LYS A 173 -1.13 2.12 14.21
N CYS A 174 -1.58 1.32 13.26
CA CYS A 174 -2.95 1.33 12.78
C CYS A 174 -3.87 0.71 13.83
N GLY A 175 -5.06 1.27 14.00
CA GLY A 175 -6.14 0.62 14.73
C GLY A 175 -7.46 1.36 14.63
N THR A 176 -8.43 0.86 15.40
CA THR A 176 -9.78 1.40 15.52
C THR A 176 -10.13 1.54 17.00
N GLY A 177 -11.05 2.44 17.34
CA GLY A 177 -11.49 2.67 18.71
C GLY A 177 -10.64 3.73 19.43
N GLN A 178 -11.02 4.06 20.66
CA GLN A 178 -10.50 5.23 21.37
C GLN A 178 -8.98 5.18 21.58
N ASP A 179 -8.40 4.01 21.82
CA ASP A 179 -6.96 3.85 22.03
C ASP A 179 -6.14 4.27 20.80
N PHE A 180 -6.71 4.18 19.60
CA PHE A 180 -6.06 4.58 18.34
C PHE A 180 -6.59 5.89 17.78
N CYS A 181 -7.87 6.17 17.99
CA CYS A 181 -8.60 7.25 17.37
C CYS A 181 -8.81 8.47 18.29
N SER A 182 -8.50 8.42 19.60
CA SER A 182 -8.68 9.62 20.46
C SER A 182 -7.82 10.80 19.99
N ASP A 183 -8.23 12.02 20.34
CA ASP A 183 -7.44 13.24 20.15
C ASP A 183 -6.04 13.18 20.80
N GLU A 184 -5.94 12.48 21.92
CA GLU A 184 -4.67 12.31 22.63
C GLU A 184 -3.76 11.25 22.00
N THR A 185 -4.31 10.26 21.31
CA THR A 185 -3.52 9.15 20.77
C THR A 185 -3.43 9.11 19.26
N CYS A 186 -4.34 9.75 18.54
CA CYS A 186 -4.42 9.71 17.09
C CYS A 186 -3.63 10.85 16.45
N GLN A 187 -2.87 10.54 15.40
CA GLN A 187 -2.10 11.53 14.64
C GLN A 187 -2.58 11.72 13.20
N SER A 188 -3.24 10.71 12.63
CA SER A 188 -3.80 10.79 11.27
C SER A 188 -4.89 9.75 11.07
N GLY A 189 -5.75 9.95 10.06
CA GLY A 189 -6.88 9.07 9.79
C GLY A 189 -8.17 9.61 10.42
N ASN A 190 -9.04 8.72 10.88
CA ASN A 190 -10.35 9.10 11.42
C ASN A 190 -10.31 9.42 12.93
N CYS A 191 -9.48 10.39 13.31
CA CYS A 191 -9.31 10.78 14.71
C CYS A 191 -10.60 11.42 15.28
N THR A 192 -11.04 10.92 16.43
CA THR A 192 -12.05 11.52 17.29
C THR A 192 -11.50 12.82 17.85
N LEU A 193 -12.03 13.95 17.40
CA LEU A 193 -11.78 15.22 18.05
C LEU A 193 -12.76 15.33 19.22
N THR A 194 -12.24 15.25 20.45
CA THR A 194 -13.03 15.62 21.63
C THR A 194 -13.20 17.13 21.56
N ILE A 195 -14.31 17.59 20.97
CA ILE A 195 -14.77 18.95 21.20
C ILE A 195 -15.12 18.95 22.68
N PRO A 196 -14.39 19.66 23.57
CA PRO A 196 -14.71 19.66 24.99
C PRO A 196 -16.18 20.02 25.11
N SER A 197 -16.95 19.10 25.70
CA SER A 197 -18.36 19.30 26.00
C SER A 197 -18.50 20.69 26.58
N GLU A 198 -19.21 21.54 25.86
CA GLU A 198 -19.33 22.97 26.12
C GLU A 198 -19.53 23.18 27.64
N PRO A 199 -18.71 24.00 28.32
CA PRO A 199 -18.94 24.29 29.73
C PRO A 199 -20.39 24.76 29.85
N THR A 200 -21.16 24.10 30.70
CA THR A 200 -22.57 24.38 30.94
C THR A 200 -22.71 25.77 31.58
N PHE A 201 -22.59 26.80 30.75
CA PHE A 201 -23.06 28.13 31.07
C PHE A 201 -24.59 28.11 30.98
N PRO A 202 -25.31 28.54 32.03
CA PRO A 202 -26.75 28.69 31.96
C PRO A 202 -27.08 29.85 31.02
N PHE A 203 -27.18 29.57 29.73
CA PHE A 203 -27.72 30.51 28.77
C PHE A 203 -29.25 30.55 28.95
N PRO A 204 -29.85 31.76 29.08
CA PRO A 204 -31.30 31.89 29.09
C PRO A 204 -31.87 31.38 27.76
N THR A 205 -32.96 30.62 27.84
CA THR A 205 -33.67 30.07 26.68
C THR A 205 -34.16 31.19 25.77
N ILE A 206 -33.38 31.51 24.74
CA ILE A 206 -33.86 32.33 23.63
C ILE A 206 -34.60 31.37 22.69
N THR A 207 -35.93 31.50 22.69
CA THR A 207 -36.83 30.87 21.73
C THR A 207 -36.42 31.32 20.34
N THR A 208 -35.56 30.55 19.69
CA THR A 208 -35.07 30.85 18.35
C THR A 208 -36.08 30.25 17.39
N THR A 209 -37.02 31.08 16.94
CA THR A 209 -37.71 30.83 15.67
C THR A 209 -36.66 30.47 14.63
N LEU A 210 -36.89 29.40 13.86
CA LEU A 210 -36.02 28.98 12.76
C LEU A 210 -35.91 30.14 11.74
N ALA A 211 -34.98 31.05 11.98
CA ALA A 211 -34.43 31.90 10.95
C ALA A 211 -33.40 31.05 10.21
N THR A 212 -33.71 30.75 8.96
CA THR A 212 -32.78 30.18 8.00
C THR A 212 -31.50 31.02 8.05
N ALA A 213 -30.36 30.41 8.39
CA ALA A 213 -29.07 31.10 8.31
C ALA A 213 -28.91 31.64 6.88
N PRO A 214 -28.50 32.90 6.68
CA PRO A 214 -28.21 33.39 5.34
C PRO A 214 -27.11 32.53 4.77
N THR A 215 -27.45 31.73 3.76
CA THR A 215 -26.46 31.15 2.88
C THR A 215 -25.75 32.33 2.24
N SER A 216 -24.48 32.54 2.57
CA SER A 216 -23.64 33.54 1.92
C SER A 216 -23.45 33.11 0.47
N THR A 217 -24.37 33.56 -0.38
CA THR A 217 -24.41 33.44 -1.84
C THR A 217 -23.38 34.35 -2.50
N THR A 218 -22.18 34.46 -1.93
CA THR A 218 -21.11 35.27 -2.52
C THR A 218 -20.65 34.59 -3.80
N THR A 219 -21.15 35.10 -4.91
CA THR A 219 -20.68 34.80 -6.25
C THR A 219 -19.20 35.20 -6.34
N PRO A 220 -18.31 34.36 -6.92
CA PRO A 220 -16.91 34.71 -7.09
C PRO A 220 -16.77 36.04 -7.82
N SER A 221 -15.93 36.95 -7.30
CA SER A 221 -15.65 38.26 -7.88
C SER A 221 -14.60 38.21 -8.99
N GLY A 222 -13.93 37.07 -9.20
CA GLY A 222 -12.95 36.88 -10.27
C GLY A 222 -12.20 35.56 -10.19
N VAL A 223 -11.38 35.31 -11.22
CA VAL A 223 -10.42 34.19 -11.25
C VAL A 223 -9.22 34.54 -10.37
N SER A 224 -8.75 33.58 -9.57
CA SER A 224 -7.63 33.77 -8.64
C SER A 224 -6.33 34.12 -9.37
N SER A 225 -5.68 35.20 -8.95
CA SER A 225 -4.37 35.65 -9.47
C SER A 225 -3.18 35.21 -8.62
N ASP A 226 -3.42 34.78 -7.38
CA ASP A 226 -2.40 34.46 -6.38
C ASP A 226 -2.52 33.03 -5.82
N GLY A 227 -3.49 32.26 -6.31
CA GLY A 227 -3.76 30.90 -5.85
C GLY A 227 -4.67 30.83 -4.62
N THR A 228 -5.22 31.94 -4.12
CA THR A 228 -6.23 31.96 -3.05
C THR A 228 -7.66 31.89 -3.61
N CYS A 229 -8.59 31.30 -2.86
CA CYS A 229 -9.98 31.13 -3.28
C CYS A 229 -10.95 31.08 -2.09
N GLY A 230 -12.26 31.04 -2.37
CA GLY A 230 -13.29 30.82 -1.36
C GLY A 230 -14.00 32.10 -0.89
N GLY A 231 -15.01 31.95 -0.02
CA GLY A 231 -15.91 33.04 0.39
C GLY A 231 -15.22 34.24 1.05
N ALA A 232 -14.10 34.02 1.75
CA ALA A 232 -13.30 35.08 2.37
C ALA A 232 -12.45 35.86 1.36
N ASN A 233 -11.90 35.16 0.36
CA ASN A 233 -11.01 35.74 -0.66
C ASN A 233 -11.76 36.18 -1.93
N LYS A 234 -13.03 35.77 -2.07
CA LYS A 234 -13.93 36.04 -3.20
C LYS A 234 -13.42 35.60 -4.58
N TYR A 235 -12.38 34.76 -4.66
CA TYR A 235 -11.80 34.27 -5.91
C TYR A 235 -12.15 32.80 -6.20
N GLN A 236 -12.21 32.45 -7.48
CA GLN A 236 -12.39 31.07 -7.96
C GLN A 236 -11.14 30.52 -8.66
N CYS A 237 -10.99 29.20 -8.64
CA CYS A 237 -9.84 28.48 -9.17
C CYS A 237 -10.01 27.99 -10.62
N LYS A 238 -11.23 28.07 -11.17
CA LYS A 238 -11.55 27.57 -12.52
C LYS A 238 -10.70 28.28 -13.58
N GLY A 239 -9.87 27.51 -14.31
CA GLY A 239 -9.03 28.00 -15.39
C GLY A 239 -7.71 28.63 -14.92
N THR A 240 -7.32 28.48 -13.65
CA THR A 240 -6.05 28.98 -13.14
C THR A 240 -4.91 27.98 -13.37
N THR A 241 -3.66 28.47 -13.40
CA THR A 241 -2.45 27.63 -13.43
C THR A 241 -2.20 26.90 -12.12
N TYR A 242 -2.84 27.35 -11.03
CA TYR A 242 -2.73 26.73 -9.70
C TYR A 242 -3.58 25.46 -9.60
N GLY A 243 -4.63 25.33 -10.43
CA GLY A 243 -5.53 24.19 -10.48
C GLY A 243 -6.98 24.60 -10.32
N ASP A 244 -7.91 23.71 -10.68
CA ASP A 244 -9.33 24.05 -10.81
C ASP A 244 -10.13 23.98 -9.50
N CYS A 245 -9.58 23.36 -8.45
CA CYS A 245 -10.29 23.05 -7.21
C CYS A 245 -9.96 24.05 -6.11
N CYS A 246 -10.96 24.46 -5.34
CA CYS A 246 -10.76 25.33 -4.17
C CYS A 246 -10.85 24.49 -2.89
N SER A 247 -9.75 24.33 -2.17
CA SER A 247 -9.71 23.53 -0.94
C SER A 247 -10.53 24.18 0.19
N SER A 248 -10.82 23.41 1.24
CA SER A 248 -11.42 23.93 2.48
C SER A 248 -10.57 25.03 3.13
N SER A 249 -9.25 24.96 2.92
CA SER A 249 -8.28 25.95 3.41
C SER A 249 -8.20 27.23 2.56
N GLY A 250 -8.96 27.33 1.46
CA GLY A 250 -9.03 28.53 0.63
C GLY A 250 -7.90 28.69 -0.38
N TYR A 251 -7.35 27.57 -0.88
CA TYR A 251 -6.29 27.57 -1.90
C TYR A 251 -6.67 26.77 -3.15
N CYS A 252 -6.17 27.21 -4.30
CA CYS A 252 -6.34 26.55 -5.58
C CYS A 252 -5.37 25.38 -5.75
N GLY A 253 -5.87 24.27 -6.31
CA GLY A 253 -5.07 23.08 -6.59
C GLY A 253 -5.77 22.10 -7.52
N SER A 254 -5.06 21.05 -7.94
CA SER A 254 -5.59 20.00 -8.84
C SER A 254 -5.56 18.60 -8.23
N THR A 255 -4.96 18.41 -7.05
CA THR A 255 -4.86 17.08 -6.43
C THR A 255 -6.08 16.79 -5.55
N THR A 256 -6.25 15.52 -5.16
CA THR A 256 -7.34 15.07 -4.28
C THR A 256 -7.43 15.86 -2.97
N ALA A 257 -6.31 16.37 -2.44
CA ALA A 257 -6.31 17.22 -1.26
C ALA A 257 -7.08 18.56 -1.45
N TYR A 258 -7.14 19.07 -2.68
CA TYR A 258 -7.85 20.31 -3.03
C TYR A 258 -9.24 20.03 -3.60
N CYS A 259 -9.38 18.94 -4.35
CA CYS A 259 -10.61 18.58 -5.06
C CYS A 259 -11.55 17.67 -4.27
N GLY A 260 -11.06 17.04 -3.19
CA GLY A 260 -11.79 16.04 -2.41
C GLY A 260 -12.73 16.63 -1.36
N VAL A 261 -12.84 15.94 -0.22
CA VAL A 261 -13.72 16.33 0.88
C VAL A 261 -13.37 17.74 1.38
N GLY A 262 -14.38 18.59 1.51
CA GLY A 262 -14.20 19.99 1.95
C GLY A 262 -13.93 20.98 0.82
N CYS A 263 -13.86 20.54 -0.44
CA CYS A 263 -13.73 21.46 -1.58
C CYS A 263 -14.94 22.41 -1.70
N GLN A 264 -14.67 23.69 -1.94
CA GLN A 264 -15.67 24.75 -2.03
C GLN A 264 -16.25 24.85 -3.45
N ALA A 265 -17.37 24.18 -3.71
CA ALA A 265 -17.96 24.01 -5.05
C ALA A 265 -18.34 25.33 -5.75
N ASN A 266 -18.64 26.39 -5.00
CA ASN A 266 -18.91 27.72 -5.57
C ASN A 266 -17.65 28.41 -6.12
N PHE A 267 -16.46 27.97 -5.70
CA PHE A 267 -15.18 28.60 -6.01
C PHE A 267 -14.22 27.67 -6.78
N GLY A 268 -14.62 26.44 -7.12
CA GLY A 268 -13.78 25.50 -7.87
C GLY A 268 -14.53 24.30 -8.46
N LYS A 269 -13.82 23.43 -9.19
CA LYS A 269 -14.32 22.13 -9.68
C LYS A 269 -14.05 21.06 -8.65
N CYS A 270 -14.94 20.89 -7.69
CA CYS A 270 -14.79 19.82 -6.72
C CYS A 270 -15.05 18.46 -7.37
N SER A 271 -14.17 17.51 -7.08
CA SER A 271 -14.52 16.11 -7.26
C SER A 271 -15.66 15.87 -6.30
N ALA A 272 -16.85 15.54 -6.80
CA ALA A 272 -17.82 14.90 -5.96
C ALA A 272 -17.10 13.71 -5.35
N ALA A 273 -16.90 13.72 -4.02
CA ALA A 273 -16.73 12.46 -3.31
C ALA A 273 -17.80 11.56 -3.92
N LYS A 274 -17.43 10.39 -4.45
CA LYS A 274 -18.40 9.40 -4.93
C LYS A 274 -19.25 9.01 -3.72
N ARG A 275 -20.20 9.86 -3.33
CA ARG A 275 -21.42 9.48 -2.66
C ARG A 275 -22.12 8.66 -3.72
N PHE A 276 -22.04 7.34 -3.58
CA PHE A 276 -22.96 6.48 -4.28
C PHE A 276 -24.37 7.04 -4.00
N PRO A 277 -25.10 7.52 -5.01
CA PRO A 277 -26.47 7.94 -4.80
C PRO A 277 -27.26 6.69 -4.35
N PRO A 278 -28.13 6.80 -3.33
CA PRO A 278 -28.90 5.67 -2.81
C PRO A 278 -29.85 5.02 -3.84
N THR A 279 -30.00 5.62 -5.02
CA THR A 279 -30.91 5.15 -6.08
C THR A 279 -30.37 4.01 -6.95
N LEU A 280 -29.13 3.55 -6.76
CA LEU A 280 -28.63 2.33 -7.43
C LEU A 280 -28.93 1.03 -6.68
N MET A 281 -29.43 1.08 -5.43
CA MET A 281 -29.87 -0.14 -4.73
C MET A 281 -31.24 -0.67 -5.21
N GLU A 282 -32.10 0.16 -5.81
CA GLU A 282 -33.40 -0.32 -6.31
C GLU A 282 -33.33 -1.05 -7.64
N LYS A 283 -32.27 -0.86 -8.44
CA LYS A 283 -32.13 -1.57 -9.73
C LYS A 283 -31.43 -2.93 -9.60
N TYR A 284 -30.73 -3.18 -8.50
CA TYR A 284 -30.04 -4.46 -8.27
C TYR A 284 -30.94 -5.51 -7.59
N THR A 285 -32.07 -5.12 -6.99
CA THR A 285 -33.03 -6.08 -6.42
C THR A 285 -34.02 -6.65 -7.44
N SER A 286 -34.12 -6.12 -8.66
CA SER A 286 -35.06 -6.63 -9.68
C SER A 286 -34.49 -7.66 -10.65
N GLU A 287 -33.16 -7.83 -10.75
CA GLU A 287 -32.56 -8.82 -11.67
C GLU A 287 -32.18 -10.15 -11.01
N THR A 288 -32.27 -10.26 -9.69
CA THR A 288 -32.02 -11.54 -8.96
C THR A 288 -33.28 -12.35 -8.70
N SER A 289 -34.40 -12.02 -9.35
CA SER A 289 -35.64 -12.81 -9.32
C SER A 289 -36.16 -13.06 -10.74
N LYS A 290 -35.34 -13.72 -11.57
CA LYS A 290 -35.80 -14.59 -12.64
C LYS A 290 -34.72 -15.59 -13.03
#